data_AF-A0A5B9DGT1-F1
#
_entry.id   AF-A0A5B9DGT1-F1
#
_cell.length_a   1.000
_cell.length_b   1.000
_cell.length_c   1.000
_cell.angle_alpha   90.00
_cell.angle_beta   90.00
_cell.angle_gamma   90.00
#
_symmetry.space_group_name_H-M   'P 1'
#
loop_
_entity.id
_entity.type
_entity.pdbx_description
1 polymer ?
#
loop_
_entity_poly.entity_id
_entity_poly.type
_entity_poly.pdbx_seq_one_letter_code
_entity_poly.pdbx_strand_id
1 'polypeptide(L)'
;MAIQMESIMKNNIMNRKKKLDKSSAKINNHFVYKESLNFNFLYHLFSQTLEHLFNNIEKISEKDFNKKMEMLDETVSRLQNYVIE
;
A
#
# COMPACT_ATOMS: atom_id res chain seq x y z
N MET A 1 -26.80 -17.85 6.06
CA MET A 1 -26.39 -16.44 6.29
C MET A 1 -24.96 -16.33 6.79
N ALA A 2 -24.54 -17.01 7.86
CA ALA A 2 -23.15 -16.93 8.38
C ALA A 2 -22.06 -17.31 7.36
N ILE A 3 -22.22 -18.44 6.64
CA ILE A 3 -21.25 -18.91 5.62
C ILE A 3 -21.06 -17.89 4.48
N GLN A 4 -22.14 -17.20 4.11
CA GLN A 4 -22.14 -16.21 3.02
C GLN A 4 -21.42 -14.92 3.45
N MET A 5 -21.60 -14.49 4.71
CA MET A 5 -20.86 -13.37 5.31
C MET A 5 -19.36 -13.65 5.43
N GLU A 6 -18.97 -14.86 5.86
CA GLU A 6 -17.55 -15.26 5.90
C GLU A 6 -16.92 -15.27 4.50
N SER A 7 -17.65 -15.76 3.49
CA SER A 7 -17.18 -15.75 2.11
C SER A 7 -16.98 -14.33 1.57
N ILE A 8 -17.89 -13.40 1.88
CA ILE A 8 -17.78 -11.99 1.49
C ILE A 8 -16.58 -11.34 2.19
N MET A 9 -16.39 -11.60 3.48
CA MET A 9 -15.27 -11.06 4.25
C MET A 9 -13.92 -11.57 3.73
N LYS A 10 -13.80 -12.87 3.42
CA LYS A 10 -12.60 -13.45 2.79
C LYS A 10 -12.32 -12.84 1.41
N ASN A 11 -13.35 -12.65 0.59
CA ASN A 11 -13.19 -12.03 -0.73
C ASN A 11 -12.72 -10.56 -0.62
N ASN A 12 -13.24 -9.81 0.35
CA ASN A 12 -12.82 -8.44 0.61
C ASN A 12 -11.37 -8.35 1.08
N ILE A 13 -10.96 -9.21 2.02
CA ILE A 13 -9.57 -9.28 2.49
C ILE A 13 -8.63 -9.65 1.33
N MET A 14 -9.02 -10.63 0.50
CA MET A 14 -8.22 -11.03 -0.66
C MET A 14 -8.08 -9.91 -1.70
N ASN A 15 -9.14 -9.14 -1.94
CA ASN A 15 -9.09 -7.97 -2.83
C ASN A 15 -8.20 -6.86 -2.26
N ARG A 16 -8.28 -6.60 -0.95
CA ARG A 16 -7.40 -5.65 -0.25
C ARG A 16 -5.93 -6.06 -0.37
N LYS A 17 -5.62 -7.34 -0.16
CA LYS A 17 -4.26 -7.88 -0.27
C LYS A 17 -3.70 -7.71 -1.68
N LYS A 18 -4.48 -8.06 -2.71
CA LYS A 18 -4.09 -7.86 -4.12
C LYS A 18 -3.77 -6.39 -4.45
N LYS A 19 -4.50 -5.43 -3.86
CA LYS A 19 -4.20 -4.00 -4.05
C LYS A 19 -2.88 -3.60 -3.39
N LEU A 20 -2.61 -4.09 -2.17
CA LEU A 20 -1.35 -3.85 -1.47
C LEU A 20 -0.16 -4.44 -2.22
N ASP A 21 -0.26 -5.69 -2.67
CA ASP A 21 0.79 -6.38 -3.42
C ASP A 21 1.14 -5.61 -4.70
N LYS A 22 0.13 -5.12 -5.43
CA LYS A 22 0.33 -4.28 -6.62
C LYS A 22 1.05 -2.97 -6.29
N SER A 23 0.69 -2.31 -5.19
CA SER A 23 1.33 -1.04 -4.79
C SER A 23 2.79 -1.27 -4.36
N SER A 24 3.06 -2.33 -3.60
CA SER A 24 4.42 -2.75 -3.21
C SER A 24 5.29 -3.09 -4.42
N ALA A 25 4.75 -3.83 -5.39
CA ALA A 25 5.49 -4.21 -6.59
C ALA A 25 5.96 -3.01 -7.44
N LYS A 26 5.26 -1.87 -7.40
CA LYS A 26 5.68 -0.65 -8.11
C LYS A 26 7.00 -0.07 -7.60
N ILE A 27 7.40 -0.39 -6.36
CA ILE A 27 8.64 0.11 -5.74
C ILE A 27 9.80 -0.88 -5.89
N ASN A 28 9.53 -2.18 -5.97
CA ASN A 28 10.56 -3.24 -5.98
C ASN A 28 11.30 -3.43 -7.32
N ASN A 29 10.95 -2.70 -8.37
CA ASN A 29 11.78 -2.66 -9.57
C ASN A 29 13.11 -1.97 -9.21
N HIS A 30 14.24 -2.55 -9.62
CA HIS A 30 15.58 -2.06 -9.26
C HIS A 30 15.74 -0.59 -9.65
N PHE A 31 15.71 0.30 -8.68
CA PHE A 31 15.88 1.73 -8.89
C PHE A 31 17.14 2.21 -8.18
N VAL A 32 18.01 2.88 -8.93
CA VAL A 32 19.16 3.59 -8.35
C VAL A 32 18.65 4.94 -7.88
N TYR A 33 18.44 5.09 -6.58
CA TYR A 33 17.93 6.34 -6.02
C TYR A 33 19.05 7.36 -5.89
N LYS A 34 18.84 8.54 -6.47
CA LYS A 34 19.70 9.70 -6.20
C LYS A 34 19.51 10.06 -4.73
N GLU A 35 20.51 9.81 -3.88
CA GLU A 35 20.42 10.05 -2.44
C GLU A 35 19.83 11.44 -2.16
N SER A 36 18.60 11.45 -1.66
CA SER A 36 17.92 12.66 -1.21
C SER A 36 17.14 12.34 0.05
N LEU A 37 17.26 13.20 1.06
CA LEU A 37 16.51 13.11 2.32
C LEU A 37 14.99 12.93 2.08
N ASN A 38 14.48 13.51 1.00
CA ASN A 38 13.08 13.41 0.59
C ASN A 38 12.69 12.00 0.14
N PHE A 39 13.57 11.28 -0.56
CA PHE A 39 13.32 9.87 -0.92
C PHE A 39 13.19 9.01 0.35
N ASN A 40 14.13 9.12 1.27
CA ASN A 40 14.11 8.35 2.52
C ASN A 40 12.86 8.65 3.35
N PHE A 41 12.44 9.91 3.44
CA PHE A 41 11.21 10.29 4.11
C PHE A 41 9.97 9.68 3.46
N LEU A 42 9.83 9.81 2.13
CA LEU A 42 8.69 9.27 1.39
C LEU A 42 8.65 7.73 1.42
N TYR A 43 9.80 7.08 1.33
CA TYR A 43 9.91 5.62 1.43
C TYR A 43 9.55 5.12 2.84
N HIS A 44 9.96 5.84 3.88
CA HIS A 44 9.58 5.52 5.25
C HIS A 44 8.07 5.68 5.47
N LEU A 45 7.48 6.78 4.98
CA LEU A 45 6.03 7.01 5.03
C LEU A 45 5.25 5.93 4.28
N PHE A 46 5.71 5.54 3.08
CA PHE A 46 5.16 4.44 2.31
C PHE A 46 5.18 3.14 3.12
N SER A 47 6.36 2.77 3.65
CA SER A 47 6.57 1.52 4.38
C SER A 47 5.70 1.43 5.62
N GLN A 48 5.64 2.49 6.44
CA GLN A 48 4.78 2.53 7.63
C GLN A 48 3.29 2.41 7.29
N THR A 49 2.84 3.07 6.22
CA THR A 49 1.44 3.02 5.79
C THR A 49 1.07 1.62 5.31
N LEU A 50 1.98 0.96 4.59
CA LEU A 50 1.84 -0.42 4.14
C LEU A 50 1.77 -1.41 5.30
N GLU A 51 2.72 -1.30 6.24
CA GLU A 51 2.76 -2.15 7.43
C GLU A 51 1.46 -2.01 8.24
N HIS A 52 0.99 -0.78 8.44
CA HIS A 52 -0.26 -0.53 9.13
C HIS A 52 -1.47 -1.16 8.41
N LEU A 53 -1.53 -1.06 7.08
CA LEU A 53 -2.61 -1.66 6.29
C LEU A 53 -2.57 -3.18 6.32
N PHE A 54 -1.40 -3.81 6.25
CA PHE A 54 -1.25 -5.25 6.40
C PHE A 54 -1.67 -5.73 7.79
N ASN A 55 -1.21 -5.06 8.84
CA ASN A 55 -1.50 -5.42 10.22
C ASN A 55 -2.98 -5.22 10.60
N ASN A 56 -3.70 -4.37 9.87
CA ASN A 56 -5.09 -4.03 10.17
C ASN A 56 -6.07 -4.39 9.04
N ILE A 57 -5.67 -5.20 8.05
CA ILE A 57 -6.46 -5.46 6.83
C ILE A 57 -7.87 -6.00 7.12
N GLU A 58 -8.03 -6.73 8.22
CA GLU A 58 -9.28 -7.35 8.67
C GLU A 58 -10.16 -6.41 9.50
N LYS A 59 -9.55 -5.43 10.18
CA LYS A 59 -10.21 -4.58 11.19
C LYS A 59 -10.44 -3.15 10.69
N ILE A 60 -9.71 -2.72 9.68
CA ILE A 60 -9.81 -1.38 9.12
C ILE A 60 -11.14 -1.19 8.37
N SER A 61 -11.77 -0.04 8.60
CA SER A 61 -12.97 0.37 7.86
C SER A 61 -12.64 0.51 6.37
N GLU A 62 -13.64 0.27 5.50
CA GLU A 62 -13.42 0.40 4.06
C GLU A 62 -13.05 1.83 3.64
N LYS A 63 -13.66 2.83 4.27
CA LYS A 63 -13.34 4.25 4.05
C LYS A 63 -11.89 4.57 4.41
N ASP A 64 -11.42 4.10 5.57
CA ASP A 64 -10.04 4.35 6.01
C ASP A 64 -9.02 3.56 5.18
N PHE A 65 -9.37 2.33 4.76
CA PHE A 65 -8.57 1.55 3.83
C PHE A 65 -8.36 2.29 2.52
N ASN A 66 -9.45 2.78 1.91
CA ASN A 66 -9.38 3.51 0.64
C ASN A 66 -8.57 4.80 0.77
N LYS A 67 -8.78 5.59 1.83
CA LYS A 67 -8.00 6.81 2.09
C LYS A 67 -6.50 6.53 2.24
N LYS A 68 -6.12 5.46 2.94
CA LYS A 68 -4.71 5.07 3.09
C LYS A 68 -4.12 4.53 1.78
N MET A 69 -4.92 3.85 0.96
CA MET A 69 -4.51 3.43 -0.38
C MET A 69 -4.26 4.64 -1.30
N GLU A 70 -5.09 5.68 -1.24
CA GLU A 70 -4.86 6.95 -1.96
C GLU A 70 -3.52 7.58 -1.53
N MET A 71 -3.24 7.63 -0.23
CA MET A 71 -1.95 8.12 0.28
C MET A 71 -0.76 7.28 -0.20
N LEU A 72 -0.91 5.96 -0.29
CA LEU A 72 0.13 5.07 -0.84
C LEU A 72 0.37 5.37 -2.32
N ASP A 73 -0.69 5.49 -3.13
CA ASP A 73 -0.58 5.79 -4.56
C ASP A 73 0.05 7.18 -4.81
N GLU A 74 -0.32 8.19 -4.03
CA GLU A 74 0.33 9.51 -4.06
C GLU A 74 1.82 9.43 -3.70
N THR A 75 2.16 8.66 -2.67
CA THR A 75 3.55 8.49 -2.23
C THR A 75 4.39 7.77 -3.28
N VAL A 76 3.84 6.72 -3.91
CA VAL A 76 4.48 6.01 -5.03
C VAL A 76 4.71 6.96 -6.21
N SER A 77 3.71 7.77 -6.59
CA SER A 77 3.85 8.75 -7.67
C SER A 77 4.95 9.77 -7.39
N ARG A 78 5.08 10.22 -6.14
CA ARG A 78 6.18 11.11 -5.73
C ARG A 78 7.54 10.40 -5.74
N LEU A 79 7.59 9.14 -5.31
CA LEU A 79 8.81 8.33 -5.30
C LEU A 79 9.34 8.05 -6.72
N GLN A 80 8.46 7.92 -7.72
CA GLN A 80 8.85 7.78 -9.13
C GLN A 80 9.70 8.95 -9.64
N ASN A 81 9.57 10.16 -9.09
CA ASN A 81 10.41 11.30 -9.49
C ASN A 81 11.87 11.18 -9.02
N TYR A 82 12.15 10.24 -8.10
CA TYR A 82 13.49 9.99 -7.54
C TYR A 82 14.13 8.70 -8.07
N VAL A 83 13.38 7.98 -8.89
CA VAL A 83 13.84 6.80 -9.62
C VAL A 83 14.64 7.25 -10.84
N ILE A 84 15.85 6.72 -11.00
CA ILE A 84 16.59 6.81 -12.26
C ILE A 84 16.53 5.40 -12.90
N GLU A 85 16.06 5.34 -14.15
CA GLU A 85 16.04 4.12 -14.99
C GLU A 85 17.43 3.75 -15.51
#